data_AF-A0A3N5SGA2-F1
#
_entry.id   AF-A0A3N5SGA2-F1
#
_cell.length_a   1.000
_cell.length_b   1.000
_cell.length_c   1.000
_cell.angle_alpha   90.00
_cell.angle_beta   90.00
_cell.angle_gamma   90.00
#
_symmetry.space_group_name_H-M   'P 1'
#
loop_
_entity.id
_entity.type
_entity.pdbx_description
1 polymer ?
#
loop_
_entity_poly.entity_id
_entity_poly.type
_entity_poly.pdbx_seq_one_letter_code
_entity_poly.pdbx_strand_id
1 'polypeptide(L)'
;VESAEVGELFARPAHPYTVGLFNSLPHVGGRGGVLKPIPGVVPSLVNLPPGCAFQERCFRRHDACRKEPPWHDIAPGHHARCWAPLE
;
A
#
# COMPACT_ATOMS: atom_id res chain seq x y z
N VAL A 1 -6.66 3.21 -3.52
CA VAL A 1 -5.31 2.63 -3.40
C VAL A 1 -5.37 1.15 -3.72
N GLU A 2 -6.29 0.43 -3.09
CA GLU A 2 -6.62 -0.97 -3.31
C GLU A 2 -8.06 -1.21 -2.86
N SER A 3 -8.75 -2.16 -3.48
CA SER A 3 -10.11 -2.57 -3.14
C SER A 3 -10.24 -4.07 -3.39
N ALA A 4 -10.71 -4.82 -2.40
CA ALA A 4 -11.02 -6.24 -2.53
C ALA A 4 -12.02 -6.64 -1.43
N GLU A 5 -12.55 -7.86 -1.52
CA GLU A 5 -13.21 -8.51 -0.38
C GLU A 5 -12.28 -8.59 0.82
N VAL A 6 -12.85 -8.54 2.03
CA VAL A 6 -12.06 -8.47 3.28
C VAL A 6 -11.07 -9.63 3.36
N GLY A 7 -11.53 -10.86 3.11
CA GLY A 7 -10.66 -12.05 3.15
C GLY A 7 -9.47 -11.95 2.19
N GLU A 8 -9.69 -11.46 0.98
CA GLU A 8 -8.64 -11.31 -0.03
C GLU A 8 -7.65 -10.20 0.33
N LEU A 9 -8.12 -9.07 0.88
CA LEU A 9 -7.20 -8.02 1.36
C LEU A 9 -6.24 -8.56 2.42
N PHE A 10 -6.73 -9.36 3.37
CA PHE A 10 -5.88 -9.94 4.42
C PHE A 10 -4.96 -11.05 3.87
N ALA A 11 -5.44 -11.86 2.92
CA ALA A 11 -4.68 -12.99 2.39
C ALA A 11 -3.62 -12.56 1.38
N ARG A 12 -3.96 -11.61 0.49
CA ARG A 12 -3.15 -11.23 -0.67
C ARG A 12 -3.17 -9.70 -0.91
N PRO A 13 -2.67 -8.89 0.03
CA PRO A 13 -2.55 -7.46 -0.20
C PRO A 13 -1.57 -7.16 -1.36
N ALA A 14 -2.07 -6.49 -2.41
CA ALA A 14 -1.33 -6.23 -3.64
C ALA A 14 -0.67 -4.85 -3.66
N HIS A 15 -1.19 -3.85 -2.94
CA HIS A 15 -0.58 -2.52 -2.91
C HIS A 15 0.45 -2.41 -1.77
N PRO A 16 1.68 -1.90 -2.02
CA PRO A 16 2.72 -1.74 -0.99
C PRO A 16 2.27 -1.02 0.28
N TYR A 17 1.38 -0.03 0.14
CA TYR A 17 0.73 0.65 1.27
C TYR A 17 -0.10 -0.30 2.14
N THR A 18 -0.96 -1.12 1.55
CA THR A 18 -1.82 -2.09 2.24
C THR A 18 -0.96 -3.14 2.97
N VAL A 19 0.09 -3.64 2.31
CA VAL A 19 1.10 -4.52 2.93
C VAL A 19 1.73 -3.85 4.15
N GLY A 20 2.13 -2.59 4.02
CA GLY A 20 2.70 -1.80 5.11
C GLY A 20 1.73 -1.61 6.27
N LEU A 21 0.45 -1.40 6.00
CA LEU A 21 -0.59 -1.29 7.03
C LEU A 21 -0.74 -2.59 7.81
N PHE A 22 -0.84 -3.73 7.12
CA PHE A 22 -0.95 -5.03 7.78
C PHE A 22 0.31 -5.38 8.60
N ASN A 23 1.49 -5.04 8.10
CA ASN A 23 2.75 -5.20 8.85
C ASN A 23 2.87 -4.28 10.07
N SER A 24 2.10 -3.17 10.08
CA SER A 24 2.04 -2.23 11.21
C SER A 24 1.03 -2.65 12.28
N LEU A 25 0.25 -3.71 12.06
CA LEU A 25 -0.73 -4.18 13.03
C LEU A 25 -0.04 -4.86 14.23
N PRO A 26 -0.52 -4.62 15.46
CA PRO A 26 -0.04 -5.33 16.62
C PRO A 26 -0.41 -6.83 16.52
N HIS A 27 0.50 -7.71 16.95
CA HIS A 27 0.18 -9.13 17.07
C HIS A 27 -0.82 -9.36 18.21
N VAL A 28 -1.96 -9.95 17.89
CA VAL A 28 -2.98 -10.33 18.88
C VAL A 28 -2.42 -11.49 19.71
N GLY A 29 -2.17 -11.24 21.00
CA GLY A 29 -1.73 -12.26 21.98
C GLY A 29 -0.26 -12.21 22.39
N GLY A 30 0.57 -11.40 21.72
CA GLY A 30 1.99 -11.21 22.09
C GLY A 30 2.23 -9.85 22.74
N ARG A 31 2.59 -9.81 24.03
CA ARG A 31 3.12 -8.57 24.64
C ARG A 31 4.58 -8.39 24.18
N GLY A 32 4.88 -7.29 23.50
CA GLY A 32 6.27 -6.85 23.27
C GLY A 32 6.85 -7.06 21.87
N GLY A 33 6.04 -7.33 20.84
CA GLY A 33 6.53 -7.33 19.45
C GLY A 33 6.88 -5.92 18.97
N VAL A 34 8.01 -5.76 18.26
CA VAL A 34 8.39 -4.49 17.62
C VAL A 34 7.43 -4.23 16.46
N LEU A 35 6.63 -3.16 16.57
CA LEU A 35 5.80 -2.69 15.45
C LEU A 35 6.71 -2.27 14.30
N LYS A 36 6.34 -2.64 13.07
CA LYS A 36 7.04 -2.23 11.85
C LYS A 36 6.25 -1.10 11.17
N PRO A 37 6.45 0.16 11.56
CA PRO A 37 5.75 1.27 10.93
C PRO A 37 6.16 1.40 9.47
N ILE A 38 5.28 2.00 8.67
CA ILE A 38 5.65 2.48 7.34
C ILE A 38 6.63 3.66 7.51
N PRO A 39 7.85 3.58 6.96
CA PRO A 39 8.84 4.65 7.11
C PRO A 39 8.42 5.92 6.36
N GLY A 40 8.96 7.06 6.81
CA GLY A 40 8.73 8.37 6.21
C GLY A 40 7.48 9.08 6.72
N VAL A 41 7.16 10.21 6.08
CA VAL A 41 6.08 11.12 6.52
C VAL A 41 4.94 11.12 5.51
N VAL A 42 3.70 11.30 5.99
CA VAL A 42 2.54 11.50 5.12
C VAL A 42 2.72 12.86 4.42
N PRO A 43 2.60 12.93 3.08
CA PRO A 43 2.67 14.21 2.38
C PRO A 43 1.53 15.13 2.82
N SER A 44 1.76 16.44 2.71
CA SER A 44 0.71 17.43 2.94
C SER A 44 -0.43 17.22 1.93
N LEU A 45 -1.68 17.23 2.40
CA LEU A 45 -2.85 17.16 1.52
C LEU A 45 -3.01 18.43 0.66
N VAL A 46 -2.44 19.56 1.08
CA VAL A 46 -2.43 20.81 0.31
C VAL A 46 -1.47 20.72 -0.87
N ASN A 47 -0.34 20.02 -0.69
CA ASN A 47 0.74 19.90 -1.66
C ASN A 47 1.07 18.43 -1.89
N LEU A 48 0.11 17.68 -2.45
CA LEU A 48 0.34 16.29 -2.79
C LEU A 48 1.37 16.17 -3.93
N PRO A 49 2.29 15.21 -3.87
CA PRO A 49 3.20 14.96 -4.97
C PRO A 49 2.40 14.50 -6.21
N PRO A 50 2.83 14.85 -7.42
CA PRO A 50 2.17 14.38 -8.64
C PRO A 50 2.27 12.85 -8.75
N GLY A 51 1.20 12.23 -9.25
CA GLY A 51 1.09 10.79 -9.40
C GLY A 51 0.79 10.07 -8.09
N CYS A 52 1.45 8.94 -7.84
CA CYS A 52 1.17 8.13 -6.67
C CYS A 52 1.51 8.88 -5.37
N ALA A 53 0.49 9.20 -4.57
CA ALA A 53 0.65 9.86 -3.26
C ALA A 53 1.49 9.04 -2.25
N PHE A 54 1.67 7.75 -2.49
CA PHE A 54 2.47 6.86 -1.64
C PHE A 54 3.94 6.74 -2.09
N GLN A 55 4.33 7.32 -3.22
CA GLN A 55 5.64 7.05 -3.86
C GLN A 55 6.85 7.29 -2.95
N GLU A 56 6.83 8.33 -2.11
CA GLU A 56 7.96 8.68 -1.22
C GLU A 56 8.14 7.70 -0.06
N ARG A 57 7.12 6.89 0.24
CA ARG A 57 7.14 5.88 1.32
C ARG A 57 7.08 4.45 0.80
N CYS A 58 6.99 4.28 -0.52
CA CYS A 58 6.80 3.00 -1.16
C CYS A 58 8.14 2.29 -1.37
N PHE A 59 8.28 1.07 -0.85
CA PHE A 59 9.47 0.24 -1.07
C PHE A 59 9.59 -0.31 -2.50
N ARG A 60 8.53 -0.22 -3.32
CA ARG A 60 8.52 -0.57 -4.76
C ARG A 60 8.51 0.66 -5.68
N ARG A 61 8.88 1.85 -5.20
CA ARG A 61 8.88 3.08 -6.00
C ARG A 61 9.76 2.91 -7.25
N HIS A 62 9.26 3.37 -8.38
CA HIS A 62 10.02 3.55 -9.63
C HIS A 62 9.48 4.77 -10.40
N ASP A 63 10.10 5.12 -11.54
CA ASP A 63 9.81 6.38 -12.24
C ASP A 63 8.36 6.54 -12.71
N ALA A 64 7.66 5.45 -13.03
CA ALA A 64 6.26 5.53 -13.43
C ALA A 64 5.36 6.08 -12.31
N CYS A 65 5.74 5.89 -11.03
CA CYS A 65 5.00 6.40 -9.87
C CYS A 65 4.84 7.92 -9.83
N ARG A 66 5.63 8.67 -10.61
CA ARG A 66 5.47 10.12 -10.80
C ARG A 66 4.19 10.49 -11.58
N LYS A 67 3.54 9.50 -12.20
CA LYS A 67 2.24 9.61 -12.88
C LYS A 67 1.18 8.85 -12.11
N GLU A 68 -0.07 9.25 -12.28
CA GLU A 68 -1.20 8.60 -11.63
C GLU A 68 -1.36 7.17 -12.17
N PRO A 69 -1.32 6.14 -11.31
CA PRO A 69 -1.54 4.77 -11.75
C PRO A 69 -3.02 4.53 -12.12
N PRO A 70 -3.30 3.77 -13.18
CA PRO A 70 -4.65 3.30 -13.45
C PRO A 70 -5.07 2.25 -12.41
N TRP A 71 -6.34 1.83 -12.45
CA TRP A 71 -6.75 0.62 -11.75
C TRP A 71 -6.23 -0.60 -12.51
N HIS A 72 -5.62 -1.51 -11.78
CA HIS A 72 -5.21 -2.82 -12.25
C HIS A 72 -6.07 -3.89 -11.60
N ASP A 73 -6.55 -4.83 -12.41
CA ASP A 73 -7.23 -6.03 -11.94
C ASP A 73 -6.18 -7.03 -11.47
N ILE A 74 -6.19 -7.34 -10.17
CA ILE A 74 -5.28 -8.31 -9.54
C ILE A 74 -5.91 -9.70 -9.58
N ALA A 75 -7.19 -9.77 -9.23
CA ALA A 75 -8.05 -10.94 -9.29
C ALA A 75 -9.52 -10.47 -9.44
N PRO A 76 -10.49 -11.37 -9.69
CA PRO A 76 -11.89 -10.99 -9.74
C PRO A 76 -12.34 -10.28 -8.45
N GLY A 77 -12.79 -9.02 -8.57
CA GLY A 77 -13.20 -8.20 -7.42
C GLY A 77 -12.05 -7.61 -6.61
N HIS A 78 -10.80 -7.80 -7.02
CA HIS A 78 -9.60 -7.27 -6.37
C HIS A 78 -8.83 -6.37 -7.32
N HIS A 79 -8.76 -5.08 -6.98
CA HIS A 79 -8.18 -4.04 -7.81
C HIS A 79 -7.19 -3.20 -7.02
N ALA A 80 -6.09 -2.78 -7.66
CA ALA A 80 -5.11 -1.88 -7.07
C ALA A 80 -4.73 -0.72 -7.99
N ARG A 81 -4.52 0.47 -7.43
CA ARG A 81 -3.96 1.63 -8.14
C ARG A 81 -2.46 1.70 -7.90
N CYS A 82 -1.71 0.83 -8.58
CA CYS A 82 -0.26 0.71 -8.43
C CYS A 82 0.40 0.39 -9.76
N TRP A 83 1.52 1.03 -10.09
CA TRP A 83 2.30 0.67 -11.29
C TRP A 83 3.03 -0.68 -11.18
N ALA A 84 3.26 -1.16 -9.96
CA ALA A 84 3.94 -2.43 -9.69
C ALA A 84 3.30 -3.11 -8.46
N PRO A 85 2.06 -3.63 -8.60
CA PRO A 85 1.42 -4.39 -7.53
C PRO A 85 2.23 -5.65 -7.18
N LEU A 86 2.05 -6.14 -5.95
CA LEU A 86 2.56 -7.44 -5.52
C LEU A 86 1.67 -8.56 -6.09
N GLU A 87 2.31 -9.70 -6.38
CA GLU A 87 1.67 -10.92 -6.87
C GLU A 87 1.14 -11.79 -5.73
#